data_AF-Q5A922-F1
#
_entry.id   AF-Q5A922-F1
#
_cell.length_a   1.000
_cell.length_b   1.000
_cell.length_c   1.000
_cell.angle_alpha   90.00
_cell.angle_beta   90.00
_cell.angle_gamma   90.00
#
_symmetry.space_group_name_H-M   'P 1'
#
loop_
_entity.id
_entity.type
_entity.pdbx_description
1 polymer ?
#
loop_
_entity_poly.entity_id
_entity_poly.type
_entity_poly.pdbx_seq_one_letter_code
_entity_poly.pdbx_strand_id
1 'polypeptide(L)'
;MLSRVARCSRTLNQVTRNGQSGLFSAVLRTSIRQNSTDSPASNNANEIYTKLSDTKDPQRNQFFQYTWGSWLTNDKSKKKQRETTFSIEGLTLFIDRINQLESKLAQPKSLEGAFVLANNKELLGSTKDKVIVRSIASIHEGKHHRVYKITLNTGKELVLRIPYKLDSDVAIASKLKSEVATTDFLKLKLGLNVPRVLAYGVDSNNEIKSPFILQEFISGELLMKKWHPLLPDSEETNKRLHEVIDPIAQFQNKILSVTFNKFGSLYFHDDVEGSLQNDVPYEGETDSALSNRWRIGPSVERQFTRNKNKLQQSIIDQYNGPWDASNPTAVLESVADIELENAKSKLSLINADAGANENDRALITKQIKTFENLKKISPQLINDKSKSIMNVEELFKPRLYIPDLDPLNVIQHSETENYFIDFEGSTIKPFILTSYPKFVAYQGAKIYNLEEDVPGYKEMEELEKQQYEFMYYKTRNERMWEFELNKYRHDLIAIASPHIKVLKSPYLQALDVKNGKDYLYVEGSIVQLQAMWEAYVANELVNSKDTKFPIEYTAEYLDQHQQELSDYQLETVSSPFSATGGWIPQDMFDTLKAQGILVETKDGNYKVETEKVLENPPAQPEEK
;
A
#
# COMPACT_ATOMS: atom_id res chain seq x y z
N MET A 1 37.32 27.15 -5.26
CA MET A 1 37.48 27.58 -3.86
C MET A 1 36.30 27.02 -3.07
N LEU A 2 36.52 25.96 -2.29
CA LEU A 2 35.48 25.31 -1.49
C LEU A 2 35.18 26.20 -0.29
N SER A 3 34.14 27.04 -0.40
CA SER A 3 33.71 27.92 0.68
C SER A 3 33.10 27.09 1.80
N ARG A 4 33.77 27.15 2.96
CA ARG A 4 33.36 26.64 4.26
C ARG A 4 31.87 26.90 4.53
N VAL A 5 31.03 25.88 4.37
CA VAL A 5 29.69 25.88 4.98
C VAL A 5 29.92 25.68 6.48
N ALA A 6 29.59 26.72 7.24
CA ALA A 6 29.76 26.80 8.66
C ALA A 6 29.01 25.65 9.36
N ARG A 7 29.75 24.92 10.20
CA ARG A 7 29.20 24.01 11.22
C ARG A 7 28.33 24.83 12.17
N CYS A 8 27.03 24.92 11.93
CA CYS A 8 26.07 25.35 12.94
C CYS A 8 25.85 24.20 13.93
N SER A 9 26.84 24.00 14.80
CA SER A 9 26.69 23.21 16.03
C SER A 9 25.85 24.03 17.02
N ARG A 10 24.53 23.99 16.87
CA ARG A 10 23.60 24.40 17.92
C ARG A 10 22.69 23.23 18.24
N THR A 11 23.09 22.51 19.29
CA THR A 11 22.16 21.96 20.29
C THR A 11 20.95 21.21 19.74
N LEU A 12 21.20 20.02 19.16
CA LEU A 12 20.26 18.90 19.29
C LEU A 12 20.57 18.16 20.61
N ASN A 13 20.59 18.89 21.73
CA ASN A 13 20.72 18.33 23.06
C ASN A 13 19.33 18.28 23.68
N GLN A 14 18.54 17.26 23.32
CA GLN A 14 17.46 16.71 24.14
C GLN A 14 16.95 15.45 23.44
N VAL A 15 17.83 14.45 23.33
CA VAL A 15 17.34 13.07 23.36
C VAL A 15 16.79 12.90 24.77
N THR A 16 15.47 13.00 24.88
CA THR A 16 14.71 12.79 26.10
C THR A 16 15.15 11.46 26.71
N ARG A 17 15.78 11.54 27.88
CA ARG A 17 16.02 10.41 28.79
C ARG A 17 14.68 9.87 29.29
N ASN A 18 13.88 9.26 28.41
CA ASN A 18 12.70 8.51 28.81
C ASN A 18 13.10 7.03 28.86
N GLY A 19 13.62 6.64 30.03
CA GLY A 19 14.01 5.27 30.37
C GLY A 19 12.82 4.30 30.52
N GLN A 20 11.88 4.30 29.56
CA GLN A 20 10.74 3.38 29.54
C GLN A 20 10.47 2.77 28.15
N SER A 21 11.39 2.86 27.20
CA SER A 21 11.28 2.15 25.91
C SER A 21 11.64 0.65 25.98
N GLY A 22 12.14 0.17 27.12
CA GLY A 22 12.57 -1.23 27.30
C GLY A 22 11.46 -2.28 27.36
N LEU A 23 10.17 -1.90 27.31
CA LEU A 23 9.06 -2.81 27.60
C LEU A 23 8.54 -3.62 26.40
N PHE A 24 8.91 -3.29 25.16
CA PHE A 24 8.29 -3.93 23.98
C PHE A 24 9.22 -4.70 23.04
N SER A 25 10.54 -4.60 23.21
CA SER A 25 11.48 -5.42 22.42
C SER A 25 11.32 -6.92 22.70
N ALA A 26 10.81 -7.31 23.86
CA ALA A 26 10.54 -8.71 24.18
C ALA A 26 9.32 -9.30 23.43
N VAL A 27 8.28 -8.50 23.15
CA VAL A 27 7.05 -9.00 22.50
C VAL A 27 7.25 -9.15 20.99
N LEU A 28 8.10 -8.32 20.37
CA LEU A 28 8.41 -8.38 18.94
C LEU A 28 9.39 -9.49 18.56
N ARG A 29 9.95 -10.25 19.53
CA ARG A 29 10.69 -11.50 19.25
C ARG A 29 9.78 -12.69 18.91
N THR A 30 8.48 -12.47 18.77
CA THR A 30 7.68 -13.39 17.97
C THR A 30 8.13 -13.22 16.52
N SER A 31 9.12 -14.03 16.12
CA SER A 31 9.23 -14.48 14.75
C SER A 31 7.81 -14.76 14.30
N ILE A 32 7.27 -13.93 13.40
CA ILE A 32 6.06 -14.26 12.67
C ILE A 32 6.37 -15.65 12.15
N ARG A 33 5.75 -16.68 12.74
CA ARG A 33 5.87 -18.04 12.23
C ARG A 33 5.44 -17.91 10.79
N GLN A 34 6.42 -17.96 9.90
CA GLN A 34 6.18 -17.87 8.47
C GLN A 34 5.35 -19.10 8.16
N ASN A 35 4.07 -18.86 7.92
CA ASN A 35 3.07 -19.89 7.69
C ASN A 35 3.58 -20.80 6.57
N SER A 36 4.04 -22.00 6.91
CA SER A 36 3.95 -23.11 5.99
C SER A 36 2.46 -23.32 5.76
N THR A 37 2.02 -23.26 4.50
CA THR A 37 0.67 -23.63 4.09
C THR A 37 0.31 -25.07 4.43
N ASP A 38 1.27 -25.84 4.94
CA ASP A 38 1.03 -27.12 5.60
C ASP A 38 0.53 -26.88 7.03
N SER A 39 -0.72 -26.39 7.16
CA SER A 39 -1.48 -26.85 8.32
C SER A 39 -1.46 -28.38 8.22
N PRO A 40 -0.96 -29.10 9.25
CA PRO A 40 -0.96 -30.55 9.20
C PRO A 40 -2.40 -30.93 8.87
N ALA A 41 -2.58 -31.66 7.77
CA ALA A 41 -3.85 -32.23 7.39
C ALA A 41 -4.31 -33.02 8.61
N SER A 42 -5.08 -32.37 9.48
CA SER A 42 -5.63 -33.04 10.63
C SER A 42 -6.55 -34.05 9.97
N ASN A 43 -6.33 -35.33 10.25
CA ASN A 43 -7.19 -36.41 9.74
C ASN A 43 -8.67 -36.26 10.19
N ASN A 44 -9.02 -35.16 10.87
CA ASN A 44 -10.34 -34.78 11.31
C ASN A 44 -10.76 -33.41 10.72
N ALA A 45 -10.42 -33.08 9.47
CA ALA A 45 -11.14 -32.02 8.79
C ALA A 45 -12.63 -32.43 8.76
N ASN A 46 -13.47 -31.71 9.52
CA ASN A 46 -14.90 -31.99 9.55
C ASN A 46 -15.47 -31.76 8.15
N GLU A 47 -15.75 -32.85 7.43
CA GLU A 47 -16.45 -32.77 6.15
C GLU A 47 -17.91 -32.38 6.39
N ILE A 48 -18.35 -31.32 5.71
CA ILE A 48 -19.73 -30.85 5.76
C ILE A 48 -20.30 -30.91 4.35
N TYR A 49 -21.35 -31.71 4.17
CA TYR A 49 -22.01 -31.90 2.88
C TYR A 49 -23.12 -30.88 2.68
N THR A 50 -22.89 -29.90 1.80
CA THR A 50 -23.84 -28.84 1.46
C THR A 50 -24.38 -29.00 0.04
N LYS A 51 -25.62 -28.54 -0.20
CA LYS A 51 -26.17 -28.45 -1.56
C LYS A 51 -25.67 -27.17 -2.24
N LEU A 52 -24.79 -27.29 -3.23
CA LEU A 52 -24.20 -26.15 -3.93
C LEU A 52 -25.22 -25.19 -4.57
N SER A 53 -26.39 -25.71 -4.98
CA SER A 53 -27.49 -24.91 -5.56
C SER A 53 -28.31 -24.15 -4.51
N ASP A 54 -28.26 -24.55 -3.23
CA ASP A 54 -28.98 -23.88 -2.16
C ASP A 54 -28.13 -22.77 -1.55
N THR A 55 -28.27 -21.57 -2.09
CA THR A 55 -27.57 -20.39 -1.58
C THR A 55 -27.96 -20.00 -0.15
N LYS A 56 -29.02 -20.60 0.43
CA LYS A 56 -29.45 -20.35 1.81
C LYS A 56 -29.01 -21.44 2.78
N ASP A 57 -28.34 -22.49 2.32
CA ASP A 57 -27.84 -23.56 3.18
C ASP A 57 -26.82 -23.00 4.19
N PRO A 58 -27.12 -22.95 5.51
CA PRO A 58 -26.22 -22.35 6.48
C PRO A 58 -24.89 -23.08 6.62
N GLN A 59 -24.81 -24.34 6.16
CA GLN A 59 -23.58 -25.14 6.20
C GLN A 59 -22.47 -24.56 5.31
N ARG A 60 -22.81 -23.79 4.27
CA ARG A 60 -21.83 -23.10 3.42
C ARG A 60 -21.24 -21.85 4.06
N ASN A 61 -21.90 -21.29 5.08
CA ASN A 61 -21.58 -19.94 5.56
C ASN A 61 -20.16 -19.85 6.10
N GLN A 62 -19.70 -20.88 6.83
CA GLN A 62 -18.36 -20.91 7.41
C GLN A 62 -17.26 -20.74 6.36
N PHE A 63 -17.43 -21.28 5.15
CA PHE A 63 -16.47 -21.14 4.06
C PHE A 63 -16.21 -19.67 3.67
N PHE A 64 -17.24 -18.82 3.76
CA PHE A 64 -17.16 -17.41 3.37
C PHE A 64 -16.76 -16.45 4.50
N GLN A 65 -16.73 -16.94 5.74
CA GLN A 65 -16.35 -16.14 6.91
C GLN A 65 -14.86 -15.81 6.90
N TYR A 66 -14.51 -14.64 7.44
CA TYR A 66 -13.12 -14.25 7.68
C TYR A 66 -12.58 -15.01 8.89
N THR A 67 -11.40 -15.61 8.76
CA THR A 67 -10.82 -16.52 9.75
C THR A 67 -9.36 -16.27 10.08
N TRP A 68 -8.65 -15.43 9.31
CA TRP A 68 -7.20 -15.30 9.41
C TRP A 68 -6.69 -14.48 10.61
N GLY A 69 -7.57 -13.70 11.23
CA GLY A 69 -7.21 -12.90 12.39
C GLY A 69 -8.39 -12.27 13.10
N SER A 70 -8.07 -11.56 14.17
CA SER A 70 -9.03 -10.86 15.01
C SER A 70 -8.55 -9.46 15.33
N TRP A 71 -9.48 -8.54 15.59
CA TRP A 71 -9.17 -7.19 16.03
C TRP A 71 -9.44 -7.01 17.52
N LEU A 72 -8.62 -6.20 18.16
CA LEU A 72 -8.86 -5.75 19.54
C LEU A 72 -10.15 -4.95 19.65
N THR A 73 -10.52 -4.19 18.61
CA THR A 73 -11.72 -3.35 18.61
C THR A 73 -12.65 -3.66 17.44
N ASN A 74 -13.95 -3.72 17.70
CA ASN A 74 -15.02 -3.97 16.73
C ASN A 74 -14.84 -5.25 15.91
N ASP A 75 -14.28 -6.32 16.50
CA ASP A 75 -13.91 -7.56 15.79
C ASP A 75 -15.04 -8.14 14.94
N LYS A 76 -16.21 -8.38 15.55
CA LYS A 76 -17.39 -8.95 14.88
C LYS A 76 -17.79 -8.16 13.63
N SER A 77 -17.76 -6.82 13.73
CA SER A 77 -18.10 -5.94 12.61
C SER A 77 -17.04 -6.00 11.52
N LYS A 78 -15.75 -5.96 11.89
CA LYS A 78 -14.62 -6.02 10.95
C LYS A 78 -14.52 -7.36 10.22
N LYS A 79 -14.85 -8.46 10.89
CA LYS A 79 -14.97 -9.80 10.28
C LYS A 79 -16.15 -9.87 9.32
N LYS A 80 -17.32 -9.37 9.73
CA LYS A 80 -18.52 -9.31 8.87
C LYS A 80 -18.28 -8.52 7.59
N GLN A 81 -17.58 -7.38 7.66
CA GLN A 81 -17.19 -6.58 6.49
C GLN A 81 -16.24 -7.32 5.52
N ARG A 82 -15.61 -8.42 5.97
CA ARG A 82 -14.65 -9.22 5.22
C ARG A 82 -15.21 -10.59 4.80
N GLU A 83 -16.51 -10.81 5.00
CA GLU A 83 -17.21 -11.94 4.40
C GLU A 83 -17.16 -11.78 2.87
N THR A 84 -16.83 -12.87 2.17
CA THR A 84 -16.67 -12.86 0.71
C THR A 84 -17.59 -13.89 0.08
N THR A 85 -18.90 -13.72 0.30
CA THR A 85 -19.91 -14.61 -0.26
C THR A 85 -19.96 -14.48 -1.79
N PHE A 86 -20.05 -15.62 -2.48
CA PHE A 86 -20.21 -15.68 -3.94
C PHE A 86 -20.98 -16.95 -4.35
N SER A 87 -21.46 -16.97 -5.59
CA SER A 87 -22.18 -18.09 -6.20
C SER A 87 -21.20 -19.12 -6.77
N ILE A 88 -21.11 -20.30 -6.16
CA ILE A 88 -20.24 -21.40 -6.62
C ILE A 88 -20.76 -21.98 -7.95
N GLU A 89 -22.07 -22.16 -8.06
CA GLU A 89 -22.72 -22.60 -9.30
C GLU A 89 -22.55 -21.53 -10.39
N GLY A 90 -22.75 -20.26 -10.04
CA GLY A 90 -22.55 -19.14 -10.95
C GLY A 90 -21.12 -19.04 -11.48
N LEU A 91 -20.12 -19.23 -10.62
CA LEU A 91 -18.71 -19.34 -11.04
C LEU A 91 -18.49 -20.47 -12.05
N THR A 92 -19.08 -21.65 -11.80
CA THR A 92 -18.93 -22.81 -12.69
C THR A 92 -19.58 -22.57 -14.04
N LEU A 93 -20.80 -22.03 -14.05
CA LEU A 93 -21.51 -21.66 -15.29
C LEU A 93 -20.74 -20.60 -16.08
N PHE A 94 -20.26 -19.57 -15.40
CA PHE A 94 -19.53 -18.48 -16.03
C PHE A 94 -18.24 -18.95 -16.69
N ILE A 95 -17.47 -19.81 -16.01
CA ILE A 95 -16.25 -20.42 -16.58
C ILE A 95 -16.56 -21.24 -17.84
N ASP A 96 -17.62 -22.05 -17.83
CA ASP A 96 -18.00 -22.83 -19.01
C ASP A 96 -18.42 -21.92 -20.19
N ARG A 97 -19.14 -20.82 -19.93
CA ARG A 97 -19.48 -19.83 -20.96
C ARG A 97 -18.26 -19.14 -21.55
N ILE A 98 -17.28 -18.77 -20.72
CA ILE A 98 -16.01 -18.21 -21.21
C ILE A 98 -15.31 -19.20 -22.15
N ASN A 99 -15.32 -20.49 -21.80
CA ASN A 99 -14.69 -21.54 -22.62
C ASN A 99 -15.29 -21.65 -24.04
N GLN A 100 -16.57 -21.29 -24.20
CA GLN A 100 -17.28 -21.29 -25.48
C GLN A 100 -16.92 -20.09 -26.38
N LEU A 101 -16.21 -19.08 -25.87
CA LEU A 101 -15.78 -17.93 -26.67
C LEU A 101 -14.61 -18.26 -27.60
N GLU A 102 -14.41 -17.49 -28.66
CA GLU A 102 -13.19 -17.55 -29.47
C GLU A 102 -12.03 -16.88 -28.72
N SER A 103 -10.83 -17.48 -28.75
CA SER A 103 -9.64 -16.82 -28.17
C SER A 103 -9.10 -15.80 -29.16
N LYS A 104 -9.25 -14.52 -28.83
CA LYS A 104 -8.78 -13.40 -29.65
C LYS A 104 -8.47 -12.20 -28.77
N LEU A 105 -7.36 -11.51 -29.08
CA LEU A 105 -7.04 -10.22 -28.46
C LEU A 105 -8.01 -9.14 -28.95
N ALA A 106 -8.78 -8.62 -28.00
CA ALA A 106 -9.78 -7.57 -28.20
C ALA A 106 -10.02 -6.84 -26.86
N GLN A 107 -10.84 -5.79 -26.87
CA GLN A 107 -11.34 -5.16 -25.64
C GLN A 107 -12.05 -6.17 -24.73
N PRO A 108 -12.08 -5.94 -23.40
CA PRO A 108 -12.85 -6.78 -22.49
C PRO A 108 -14.30 -6.90 -22.95
N LYS A 109 -14.74 -8.12 -23.21
CA LYS A 109 -16.10 -8.37 -23.71
C LYS A 109 -17.05 -8.52 -22.54
N SER A 110 -18.17 -7.79 -22.56
CA SER A 110 -19.23 -8.00 -21.58
C SER A 110 -19.85 -9.41 -21.74
N LEU A 111 -19.98 -10.13 -20.64
CA LEU A 111 -20.62 -11.44 -20.56
C LEU A 111 -21.28 -11.58 -19.19
N GLU A 112 -22.60 -11.76 -19.17
CA GLU A 112 -23.39 -12.05 -17.95
C GLU A 112 -23.08 -11.10 -16.77
N GLY A 113 -22.97 -9.80 -17.06
CA GLY A 113 -22.71 -8.76 -16.06
C GLY A 113 -21.24 -8.60 -15.63
N ALA A 114 -20.34 -9.40 -16.18
CA ALA A 114 -18.90 -9.29 -16.00
C ALA A 114 -18.20 -8.96 -17.33
N PHE A 115 -16.88 -8.87 -17.31
CA PHE A 115 -16.02 -8.59 -18.47
C PHE A 115 -14.97 -9.68 -18.64
N VAL A 116 -14.74 -10.12 -19.87
CA VAL A 116 -13.88 -11.25 -20.21
C VAL A 116 -12.75 -10.83 -21.14
N LEU A 117 -11.52 -11.19 -20.79
CA LEU A 117 -10.33 -11.06 -21.63
C LEU A 117 -10.13 -12.35 -22.42
N ALA A 118 -10.81 -12.45 -23.55
CA ALA A 118 -10.92 -13.69 -24.33
C ALA A 118 -9.58 -14.22 -24.85
N ASN A 119 -8.56 -13.37 -24.99
CA ASN A 119 -7.19 -13.77 -25.34
C ASN A 119 -6.48 -14.62 -24.29
N ASN A 120 -7.03 -14.74 -23.08
CA ASN A 120 -6.46 -15.56 -22.01
C ASN A 120 -7.29 -16.85 -21.78
N LYS A 121 -8.21 -17.18 -22.69
CA LYS A 121 -9.12 -18.34 -22.56
C LYS A 121 -8.39 -19.66 -22.35
N GLU A 122 -7.18 -19.81 -22.90
CA GLU A 122 -6.33 -21.01 -22.75
C GLU A 122 -5.98 -21.34 -21.28
N LEU A 123 -6.14 -20.39 -20.36
CA LEU A 123 -6.07 -20.64 -18.91
C LEU A 123 -7.06 -21.71 -18.45
N LEU A 124 -8.18 -21.90 -19.16
CA LEU A 124 -9.17 -22.93 -18.85
C LEU A 124 -8.74 -24.33 -19.27
N GLY A 125 -7.72 -24.45 -20.13
CA GLY A 125 -7.31 -25.72 -20.73
C GLY A 125 -8.27 -26.19 -21.83
N SER A 126 -8.22 -27.48 -22.15
CA SER A 126 -9.06 -28.08 -23.19
C SER A 126 -9.75 -29.33 -22.68
N THR A 127 -11.03 -29.48 -23.02
CA THR A 127 -11.84 -30.64 -22.69
C THR A 127 -12.84 -30.88 -23.82
N LYS A 128 -13.27 -32.13 -23.99
CA LYS A 128 -14.36 -32.49 -24.93
C LYS A 128 -15.74 -32.15 -24.36
N ASP A 129 -15.83 -32.02 -23.04
CA ASP A 129 -17.05 -31.73 -22.29
C ASP A 129 -17.05 -30.29 -21.79
N LYS A 130 -17.98 -29.96 -20.90
CA LYS A 130 -18.03 -28.68 -20.20
C LYS A 130 -16.81 -28.51 -19.28
N VAL A 131 -16.36 -27.27 -19.11
CA VAL A 131 -15.38 -26.93 -18.07
C VAL A 131 -16.13 -26.76 -16.76
N ILE A 132 -15.72 -27.52 -15.74
CA ILE A 132 -16.34 -27.48 -14.42
C ILE A 132 -15.31 -27.23 -13.33
N VAL A 133 -15.73 -26.56 -12.26
CA VAL A 133 -14.95 -26.39 -11.03
C VAL A 133 -14.99 -27.68 -10.22
N ARG A 134 -13.82 -28.27 -9.94
CA ARG A 134 -13.68 -29.46 -9.10
C ARG A 134 -13.50 -29.13 -7.63
N SER A 135 -12.71 -28.11 -7.32
CA SER A 135 -12.46 -27.68 -5.94
C SER A 135 -12.20 -26.19 -5.86
N ILE A 136 -12.52 -25.63 -4.70
CA ILE A 136 -12.22 -24.25 -4.33
C ILE A 136 -11.59 -24.28 -2.94
N ALA A 137 -10.43 -23.67 -2.77
CA ALA A 137 -9.74 -23.56 -1.50
C ALA A 137 -9.42 -22.08 -1.22
N SER A 138 -9.70 -21.59 -0.01
CA SER A 138 -9.17 -20.28 0.40
C SER A 138 -7.67 -20.45 0.67
N ILE A 139 -6.84 -19.68 -0.03
CA ILE A 139 -5.38 -19.78 0.07
C ILE A 139 -4.74 -18.54 0.70
N HIS A 140 -5.46 -17.41 0.75
CA HIS A 140 -4.99 -16.18 1.40
C HIS A 140 -6.16 -15.26 1.76
N GLU A 141 -6.15 -14.69 2.97
CA GLU A 141 -7.03 -13.58 3.39
C GLU A 141 -6.16 -12.35 3.67
N GLY A 142 -6.03 -11.48 2.67
CA GLY A 142 -5.19 -10.29 2.74
C GLY A 142 -5.82 -9.14 3.51
N LYS A 143 -5.27 -7.93 3.37
CA LYS A 143 -5.81 -6.74 4.02
C LYS A 143 -7.12 -6.26 3.38
N HIS A 144 -7.20 -6.39 2.06
CA HIS A 144 -8.25 -5.77 1.22
C HIS A 144 -9.06 -6.76 0.39
N HIS A 145 -8.62 -8.01 0.29
CA HIS A 145 -9.27 -9.04 -0.52
C HIS A 145 -9.00 -10.44 0.01
N ARG A 146 -9.85 -11.38 -0.38
CA ARG A 146 -9.64 -12.83 -0.18
C ARG A 146 -9.31 -13.50 -1.50
N VAL A 147 -8.42 -14.48 -1.45
CA VAL A 147 -7.92 -15.25 -2.59
C VAL A 147 -8.36 -16.70 -2.44
N TYR A 148 -9.05 -17.18 -3.45
CA TYR A 148 -9.46 -18.57 -3.59
C TYR A 148 -8.74 -19.21 -4.77
N LYS A 149 -8.14 -20.38 -4.54
CA LYS A 149 -7.63 -21.25 -5.61
C LYS A 149 -8.78 -22.10 -6.14
N ILE A 150 -8.95 -22.11 -7.45
CA ILE A 150 -9.93 -22.91 -8.17
C ILE A 150 -9.19 -23.99 -8.95
N THR A 151 -9.61 -25.25 -8.83
CA THR A 151 -9.11 -26.35 -9.67
C THR A 151 -10.20 -26.78 -10.62
N LEU A 152 -9.89 -26.85 -11.92
CA LEU A 152 -10.82 -27.24 -12.98
C LEU A 152 -10.72 -28.74 -13.32
N ASN A 153 -11.74 -29.29 -13.98
CA ASN A 153 -11.69 -30.65 -14.52
C ASN A 153 -10.65 -30.86 -15.62
N THR A 154 -10.18 -29.78 -16.24
CA THR A 154 -9.08 -29.79 -17.21
C THR A 154 -7.69 -29.93 -16.56
N GLY A 155 -7.62 -29.93 -15.22
CA GLY A 155 -6.37 -29.91 -14.46
C GLY A 155 -5.71 -28.54 -14.38
N LYS A 156 -6.33 -27.50 -14.95
CA LYS A 156 -5.88 -26.11 -14.80
C LYS A 156 -6.34 -25.51 -13.48
N GLU A 157 -5.57 -24.55 -13.00
CA GLU A 157 -5.79 -23.85 -11.74
C GLU A 157 -5.93 -22.35 -11.99
N LEU A 158 -6.88 -21.72 -11.31
CA LEU A 158 -7.14 -20.28 -11.37
C LEU A 158 -7.15 -19.68 -9.96
N VAL A 159 -7.02 -18.37 -9.90
CA VAL A 159 -7.27 -17.56 -8.72
C VAL A 159 -8.56 -16.78 -8.90
N LEU A 160 -9.48 -16.92 -7.96
CA LEU A 160 -10.60 -16.00 -7.76
C LEU A 160 -10.27 -15.08 -6.59
N ARG A 161 -10.05 -13.80 -6.89
CA ARG A 161 -9.80 -12.76 -5.89
C ARG A 161 -11.05 -11.90 -5.73
N ILE A 162 -11.54 -11.82 -4.49
CA ILE A 162 -12.74 -11.05 -4.13
C ILE A 162 -12.34 -9.94 -3.16
N PRO A 163 -12.55 -8.65 -3.50
CA PRO A 163 -12.29 -7.54 -2.59
C PRO A 163 -13.27 -7.54 -1.42
N TYR A 164 -12.81 -7.08 -0.26
CA TYR A 164 -13.66 -6.78 0.88
C TYR A 164 -14.40 -5.46 0.66
N LYS A 165 -15.60 -5.34 1.23
CA LYS A 165 -16.43 -4.14 1.14
C LYS A 165 -15.99 -3.07 2.14
N LEU A 166 -14.75 -2.57 1.97
CA LEU A 166 -14.13 -1.56 2.84
C LEU A 166 -14.32 -0.12 2.32
N ASP A 167 -14.41 0.04 1.01
CA ASP A 167 -14.63 1.32 0.32
C ASP A 167 -16.03 1.37 -0.29
N SER A 168 -16.41 2.51 -0.87
CA SER A 168 -17.67 2.65 -1.63
C SER A 168 -17.71 1.69 -2.83
N ASP A 169 -18.92 1.35 -3.28
CA ASP A 169 -19.09 0.46 -4.44
C ASP A 169 -18.47 1.06 -5.72
N VAL A 170 -18.52 2.39 -5.88
CA VAL A 170 -17.85 3.12 -6.98
C VAL A 170 -16.32 2.99 -6.90
N ALA A 171 -15.75 3.16 -5.72
CA ALA A 171 -14.30 3.03 -5.52
C ALA A 171 -13.82 1.59 -5.79
N ILE A 172 -14.57 0.57 -5.34
CA ILE A 172 -14.27 -0.83 -5.63
C ILE A 172 -14.29 -1.08 -7.14
N ALA A 173 -15.33 -0.61 -7.83
CA ALA A 173 -15.46 -0.76 -9.29
C ALA A 173 -14.28 -0.12 -10.03
N SER A 174 -13.93 1.13 -9.72
CA SER A 174 -12.80 1.82 -10.38
C SER A 174 -11.46 1.15 -10.10
N LYS A 175 -11.21 0.69 -8.86
CA LYS A 175 -10.00 -0.06 -8.51
C LYS A 175 -9.86 -1.34 -9.32
N LEU A 176 -10.92 -2.12 -9.46
CA LEU A 176 -10.90 -3.36 -10.24
C LEU A 176 -10.63 -3.09 -11.73
N LYS A 177 -11.33 -2.12 -12.33
CA LYS A 177 -11.10 -1.72 -13.73
C LYS A 177 -9.65 -1.30 -13.96
N SER A 178 -9.14 -0.44 -13.08
CA SER A 178 -7.78 0.08 -13.19
C SER A 178 -6.73 -1.00 -13.01
N GLU A 179 -6.93 -1.88 -12.02
CA GLU A 179 -5.98 -2.93 -11.72
C GLU A 179 -5.89 -3.97 -12.85
N VAL A 180 -7.02 -4.38 -13.44
CA VAL A 180 -7.01 -5.34 -14.55
C VAL A 180 -6.36 -4.72 -15.78
N ALA A 181 -6.68 -3.46 -16.11
CA ALA A 181 -6.05 -2.75 -17.22
C ALA A 181 -4.53 -2.59 -17.00
N THR A 182 -4.12 -2.27 -15.78
CA THR A 182 -2.70 -2.19 -15.40
C THR A 182 -2.02 -3.55 -15.56
N THR A 183 -2.60 -4.63 -15.03
CA THR A 183 -2.06 -5.99 -15.14
C THR A 183 -1.88 -6.41 -16.60
N ASP A 184 -2.89 -6.14 -17.42
CA ASP A 184 -2.90 -6.43 -18.84
C ASP A 184 -1.84 -5.60 -19.61
N PHE A 185 -1.68 -4.32 -19.28
CA PHE A 185 -0.59 -3.47 -19.79
C PHE A 185 0.79 -4.01 -19.42
N LEU A 186 1.02 -4.37 -18.16
CA LEU A 186 2.28 -4.94 -17.70
C LEU A 186 2.63 -6.21 -18.48
N LYS A 187 1.64 -7.08 -18.74
CA LYS A 187 1.85 -8.31 -19.50
C LYS A 187 2.10 -8.06 -20.98
N LEU A 188 1.19 -7.35 -21.65
CA LEU A 188 1.18 -7.25 -23.11
C LEU A 188 2.15 -6.19 -23.64
N LYS A 189 2.23 -5.02 -22.97
CA LYS A 189 3.14 -3.94 -23.42
C LYS A 189 4.57 -4.15 -22.94
N LEU A 190 4.74 -4.54 -21.68
CA LEU A 190 6.07 -4.63 -21.06
C LEU A 190 6.64 -6.04 -21.01
N GLY A 191 5.86 -7.06 -21.38
CA GLY A 191 6.31 -8.45 -21.35
C GLY A 191 6.62 -8.96 -19.95
N LEU A 192 6.04 -8.36 -18.90
CA LEU A 192 6.36 -8.68 -17.52
C LEU A 192 5.67 -9.95 -17.04
N ASN A 193 6.32 -10.62 -16.08
CA ASN A 193 5.77 -11.79 -15.41
C ASN A 193 4.74 -11.37 -14.37
N VAL A 194 3.50 -11.30 -14.82
CA VAL A 194 2.31 -11.01 -14.01
C VAL A 194 1.21 -12.02 -14.37
N PRO A 195 0.28 -12.35 -13.45
CA PRO A 195 -0.83 -13.24 -13.76
C PRO A 195 -1.68 -12.70 -14.91
N ARG A 196 -2.05 -13.57 -15.86
CA ARG A 196 -3.05 -13.21 -16.86
C ARG A 196 -4.43 -13.17 -16.21
N VAL A 197 -5.16 -12.07 -16.42
CA VAL A 197 -6.56 -11.97 -15.98
C VAL A 197 -7.47 -12.60 -17.04
N LEU A 198 -8.33 -13.52 -16.63
CA LEU A 198 -9.31 -14.16 -17.51
C LEU A 198 -10.61 -13.33 -17.58
N ALA A 199 -11.10 -12.88 -16.42
CA ALA A 199 -12.33 -12.12 -16.32
C ALA A 199 -12.37 -11.29 -15.03
N TYR A 200 -13.22 -10.27 -15.00
CA TYR A 200 -13.47 -9.47 -13.80
C TYR A 200 -14.92 -8.98 -13.77
N GLY A 201 -15.46 -8.84 -12.56
CA GLY A 201 -16.77 -8.24 -12.30
C GLY A 201 -16.61 -7.09 -11.32
N VAL A 202 -17.22 -5.95 -11.63
CA VAL A 202 -17.01 -4.69 -10.87
C VAL A 202 -18.01 -4.50 -9.73
N ASP A 203 -19.13 -5.21 -9.77
CA ASP A 203 -20.20 -5.21 -8.77
C ASP A 203 -20.74 -6.64 -8.55
N SER A 204 -21.83 -6.80 -7.81
CA SER A 204 -22.48 -8.11 -7.59
C SER A 204 -23.51 -8.49 -8.66
N ASN A 205 -23.73 -7.66 -9.69
CA ASN A 205 -24.69 -7.90 -10.76
C ASN A 205 -24.07 -8.76 -11.88
N ASN A 206 -23.50 -9.91 -11.50
CA ASN A 206 -22.94 -10.90 -12.41
C ASN A 206 -23.32 -12.33 -11.98
N GLU A 207 -22.91 -13.36 -12.72
CA GLU A 207 -23.18 -14.76 -12.37
C GLU A 207 -22.56 -15.18 -11.02
N ILE A 208 -21.38 -14.65 -10.67
CA ILE A 208 -20.65 -14.94 -9.41
C ILE A 208 -21.27 -14.23 -8.21
N LYS A 209 -22.10 -13.21 -8.41
CA LYS A 209 -22.79 -12.44 -7.36
C LYS A 209 -21.84 -11.71 -6.40
N SER A 210 -20.66 -11.35 -6.87
CA SER A 210 -19.66 -10.59 -6.12
C SER A 210 -18.76 -9.82 -7.09
N PRO A 211 -18.17 -8.67 -6.71
CA PRO A 211 -17.04 -8.13 -7.44
C PRO A 211 -15.87 -9.13 -7.38
N PHE A 212 -15.13 -9.29 -8.48
CA PHE A 212 -14.06 -10.28 -8.54
C PHE A 212 -13.03 -9.98 -9.62
N ILE A 213 -11.85 -10.57 -9.47
CA ILE A 213 -10.89 -10.84 -10.54
C ILE A 213 -10.65 -12.34 -10.58
N LEU A 214 -10.86 -12.94 -11.75
CA LEU A 214 -10.56 -14.32 -12.06
C LEU A 214 -9.31 -14.34 -12.95
N GLN A 215 -8.23 -14.92 -12.46
CA GLN A 215 -6.92 -14.83 -13.09
C GLN A 215 -6.12 -16.14 -12.98
N GLU A 216 -4.98 -16.18 -13.64
CA GLU A 216 -4.02 -17.28 -13.59
C GLU A 216 -3.55 -17.57 -12.15
N PHE A 217 -3.52 -18.85 -11.78
CA PHE A 217 -2.84 -19.29 -10.56
C PHE A 217 -1.35 -19.45 -10.84
N ILE A 218 -0.52 -18.79 -10.03
CA ILE A 218 0.94 -18.93 -10.07
C ILE A 218 1.36 -19.76 -8.86
N SER A 219 1.95 -20.93 -9.11
CA SER A 219 2.58 -21.74 -8.06
C SER A 219 3.96 -21.17 -7.71
N GLY A 220 4.41 -21.37 -6.48
CA GLY A 220 5.73 -20.94 -6.05
C GLY A 220 5.72 -20.43 -4.63
N GLU A 221 6.86 -19.90 -4.21
CA GLU A 221 7.07 -19.38 -2.87
C GLU A 221 7.15 -17.86 -2.87
N LEU A 222 6.66 -17.21 -1.81
CA LEU A 222 6.79 -15.76 -1.68
C LEU A 222 8.27 -15.39 -1.56
N LEU A 223 8.71 -14.39 -2.33
CA LEU A 223 10.07 -13.86 -2.28
C LEU A 223 10.39 -13.33 -0.86
N MET A 224 9.36 -12.95 -0.09
CA MET A 224 9.47 -12.55 1.32
C MET A 224 10.16 -13.61 2.20
N LYS A 225 10.08 -14.91 1.87
CA LYS A 225 10.82 -15.96 2.61
C LYS A 225 12.34 -15.77 2.58
N LYS A 226 12.87 -15.06 1.58
CA LYS A 226 14.30 -14.76 1.45
C LYS A 226 14.70 -13.41 2.06
N TRP A 227 13.72 -12.59 2.47
CA TRP A 227 13.98 -11.25 2.97
C TRP A 227 14.34 -11.27 4.45
N HIS A 228 15.64 -11.21 4.73
CA HIS A 228 16.19 -11.15 6.08
C HIS A 228 16.92 -9.81 6.33
N PRO A 229 16.17 -8.70 6.47
CA PRO A 229 16.70 -7.33 6.43
C PRO A 229 17.62 -6.95 7.60
N LEU A 230 17.63 -7.72 8.68
CA LEU A 230 18.34 -7.41 9.92
C LEU A 230 19.53 -8.34 10.17
N LEU A 231 19.91 -9.17 9.19
CA LEU A 231 21.13 -9.97 9.30
C LEU A 231 22.36 -9.05 9.31
N PRO A 232 23.39 -9.37 10.14
CA PRO A 232 24.67 -8.68 10.10
C PRO A 232 25.34 -8.72 8.73
N ASP A 233 26.16 -7.72 8.47
CA ASP A 233 26.87 -7.59 7.20
C ASP A 233 27.82 -8.76 6.98
N SER A 234 27.68 -9.38 5.82
CA SER A 234 28.59 -10.38 5.28
C SER A 234 28.39 -10.46 3.77
N GLU A 235 29.33 -11.07 3.06
CA GLU A 235 29.18 -11.31 1.62
C GLU A 235 27.91 -12.11 1.32
N GLU A 236 27.62 -13.13 2.14
CA GLU A 236 26.43 -13.96 2.01
C GLU A 236 25.14 -13.17 2.32
N THR A 237 25.14 -12.32 3.36
CA THR A 237 24.00 -11.45 3.67
C THR A 237 23.71 -10.50 2.51
N ASN A 238 24.75 -9.84 1.98
CA ASN A 238 24.60 -8.93 0.85
C ASN A 238 23.99 -9.64 -0.36
N LYS A 239 24.49 -10.82 -0.70
CA LYS A 239 23.93 -11.66 -1.77
C LYS A 239 22.45 -11.97 -1.54
N ARG A 240 22.07 -12.41 -0.34
CA ARG A 240 20.66 -12.73 -0.01
C ARG A 240 19.73 -11.52 -0.10
N LEU A 241 20.18 -10.34 0.35
CA LEU A 241 19.39 -9.12 0.22
C LEU A 241 19.20 -8.73 -1.25
N HIS A 242 20.23 -8.90 -2.08
CA HIS A 242 20.14 -8.69 -3.53
C HIS A 242 19.23 -9.70 -4.25
N GLU A 243 19.15 -10.95 -3.79
CA GLU A 243 18.17 -11.93 -4.32
C GLU A 243 16.72 -11.43 -4.21
N VAL A 244 16.44 -10.51 -3.29
CA VAL A 244 15.12 -9.88 -3.11
C VAL A 244 15.03 -8.51 -3.79
N ILE A 245 16.03 -7.65 -3.60
CA ILE A 245 16.01 -6.27 -4.12
C ILE A 245 16.09 -6.25 -5.65
N ASP A 246 16.95 -7.08 -6.26
CA ASP A 246 17.26 -6.99 -7.69
C ASP A 246 16.04 -7.30 -8.58
N PRO A 247 15.26 -8.38 -8.37
CA PRO A 247 14.07 -8.63 -9.17
C PRO A 247 13.06 -7.48 -9.09
N ILE A 248 12.85 -6.90 -7.91
CA ILE A 248 11.92 -5.79 -7.69
C ILE A 248 12.43 -4.51 -8.37
N ALA A 249 13.72 -4.21 -8.26
CA ALA A 249 14.34 -3.07 -8.92
C ALA A 249 14.30 -3.21 -10.46
N GLN A 250 14.52 -4.41 -11.00
CA GLN A 250 14.41 -4.69 -12.43
C GLN A 250 12.98 -4.52 -12.94
N PHE A 251 11.99 -5.02 -12.19
CA PHE A 251 10.58 -4.81 -12.49
C PHE A 251 10.23 -3.32 -12.48
N GLN A 252 10.68 -2.58 -11.46
CA GLN A 252 10.51 -1.14 -11.37
C GLN A 252 11.16 -0.40 -12.55
N ASN A 253 12.36 -0.80 -12.96
CA ASN A 253 13.01 -0.21 -14.13
C ASN A 253 12.15 -0.35 -15.41
N LYS A 254 11.55 -1.53 -15.62
CA LYS A 254 10.69 -1.78 -16.78
C LYS A 254 9.42 -0.93 -16.76
N ILE A 255 8.73 -0.81 -15.62
CA ILE A 255 7.53 0.06 -15.54
C ILE A 255 7.87 1.54 -15.75
N LEU A 256 9.04 1.98 -15.29
CA LEU A 256 9.49 3.36 -15.46
C LEU A 256 9.96 3.68 -16.89
N SER A 257 10.09 2.68 -17.78
CA SER A 257 10.53 2.87 -19.17
C SER A 257 9.50 3.59 -20.05
N VAL A 258 8.24 3.63 -19.62
CA VAL A 258 7.16 4.31 -20.33
C VAL A 258 6.90 5.67 -19.71
N THR A 259 6.92 6.70 -20.56
CA THR A 259 6.40 8.03 -20.22
C THR A 259 4.98 8.12 -20.76
N PHE A 260 4.03 8.46 -19.90
CA PHE A 260 2.62 8.58 -20.25
C PHE A 260 2.26 10.03 -20.58
N ASN A 261 1.09 10.22 -21.20
CA ASN A 261 0.61 11.52 -21.67
C ASN A 261 -0.23 12.28 -20.63
N LYS A 262 -0.63 11.63 -19.53
CA LYS A 262 -1.43 12.21 -18.44
C LYS A 262 -1.06 11.57 -17.10
N PHE A 263 -1.44 12.22 -16.01
CA PHE A 263 -1.47 11.64 -14.67
C PHE A 263 -2.86 11.08 -14.35
N GLY A 264 -2.95 10.01 -13.56
CA GLY A 264 -4.22 9.32 -13.30
C GLY A 264 -4.03 7.82 -13.11
N SER A 265 -4.91 6.99 -13.64
CA SER A 265 -4.73 5.53 -13.63
C SER A 265 -5.04 4.93 -15.00
N LEU A 266 -4.47 3.75 -15.28
CA LEU A 266 -4.72 3.03 -16.53
C LEU A 266 -6.07 2.34 -16.47
N TYR A 267 -6.83 2.43 -17.56
CA TYR A 267 -8.09 1.72 -17.76
C TYR A 267 -8.10 1.13 -19.17
N PHE A 268 -9.00 0.19 -19.46
CA PHE A 268 -9.31 -0.14 -20.84
C PHE A 268 -10.02 1.04 -21.53
N HIS A 269 -9.93 1.09 -22.86
CA HIS A 269 -10.58 2.12 -23.66
C HIS A 269 -12.05 2.34 -23.28
N ASP A 270 -12.82 1.26 -23.19
CA ASP A 270 -14.26 1.33 -22.96
C ASP A 270 -14.62 1.61 -21.48
N ASP A 271 -13.63 1.62 -20.59
CA ASP A 271 -13.83 1.84 -19.15
C ASP A 271 -13.67 3.31 -18.72
N VAL A 272 -13.23 4.19 -19.63
CA VAL A 272 -13.16 5.65 -19.38
C VAL A 272 -14.31 6.40 -20.04
N GLU A 273 -14.59 7.60 -19.54
CA GLU A 273 -15.57 8.51 -20.15
C GLU A 273 -15.21 8.84 -21.61
N GLY A 274 -16.22 9.08 -22.44
CA GLY A 274 -16.05 9.29 -23.89
C GLY A 274 -15.09 10.43 -24.26
N SER A 275 -14.96 11.46 -23.41
CA SER A 275 -14.01 12.55 -23.60
C SER A 275 -12.54 12.10 -23.51
N LEU A 276 -12.27 11.03 -22.76
CA LEU A 276 -10.92 10.47 -22.54
C LEU A 276 -10.58 9.34 -23.53
N GLN A 277 -11.56 8.83 -24.28
CA GLN A 277 -11.38 7.70 -25.20
C GLN A 277 -10.54 8.04 -26.44
N ASN A 278 -10.37 9.32 -26.78
CA ASN A 278 -9.53 9.75 -27.89
C ASN A 278 -8.06 10.01 -27.48
N ASP A 279 -7.79 10.09 -26.18
CA ASP A 279 -6.47 10.47 -25.67
C ASP A 279 -5.60 9.22 -25.48
N VAL A 280 -4.65 8.98 -26.39
CA VAL A 280 -3.74 7.85 -26.28
C VAL A 280 -2.89 7.96 -24.99
N PRO A 281 -2.66 6.84 -24.27
CA PRO A 281 -2.00 6.87 -22.96
C PRO A 281 -0.50 7.19 -23.05
N TYR A 282 0.14 6.87 -24.16
CA TYR A 282 1.56 7.09 -24.44
C TYR A 282 1.81 7.10 -25.95
N GLU A 283 2.94 7.65 -26.36
CA GLU A 283 3.34 7.74 -27.77
C GLU A 283 4.12 6.51 -28.27
N GLY A 284 4.13 6.32 -29.59
CA GLY A 284 5.00 5.34 -30.25
C GLY A 284 4.52 3.88 -30.18
N GLU A 285 3.23 3.63 -29.96
CA GLU A 285 2.69 2.28 -30.10
C GLU A 285 2.68 1.83 -31.56
N THR A 286 3.47 0.80 -31.87
CA THR A 286 3.54 0.22 -33.21
C THR A 286 2.69 -1.04 -33.36
N ASP A 287 2.31 -1.68 -32.25
CA ASP A 287 1.41 -2.83 -32.31
C ASP A 287 -0.04 -2.35 -32.48
N SER A 288 -0.58 -2.57 -33.68
CA SER A 288 -1.97 -2.24 -34.01
C SER A 288 -3.01 -2.92 -33.10
N ALA A 289 -2.67 -4.04 -32.46
CA ALA A 289 -3.56 -4.70 -31.51
C ALA A 289 -3.60 -4.01 -30.14
N LEU A 290 -2.61 -3.16 -29.84
CA LEU A 290 -2.48 -2.46 -28.54
C LEU A 290 -2.82 -0.97 -28.62
N SER A 291 -2.76 -0.33 -29.79
CA SER A 291 -2.92 1.13 -29.98
C SER A 291 -4.21 1.72 -29.37
N ASN A 292 -5.30 0.96 -29.40
CA ASN A 292 -6.59 1.36 -28.83
C ASN A 292 -6.98 0.58 -27.58
N ARG A 293 -6.01 -0.03 -26.88
CA ARG A 293 -6.29 -0.94 -25.78
C ARG A 293 -6.56 -0.22 -24.45
N TRP A 294 -5.68 0.72 -24.08
CA TRP A 294 -5.72 1.39 -22.79
C TRP A 294 -5.91 2.90 -22.92
N ARG A 295 -6.40 3.54 -21.85
CA ARG A 295 -6.56 4.98 -21.67
C ARG A 295 -6.21 5.39 -20.26
N ILE A 296 -5.98 6.68 -20.04
CA ILE A 296 -5.75 7.24 -18.71
C ILE A 296 -7.03 7.89 -18.23
N GLY A 297 -7.51 7.44 -17.08
CA GLY A 297 -8.68 7.95 -16.39
C GLY A 297 -8.37 8.43 -14.97
N PRO A 298 -9.41 8.69 -14.16
CA PRO A 298 -9.24 9.16 -12.79
C PRO A 298 -8.39 8.23 -11.94
N SER A 299 -7.60 8.81 -11.04
CA SER A 299 -6.71 8.10 -10.14
C SER A 299 -7.47 7.24 -9.14
N VAL A 300 -7.05 5.98 -9.01
CA VAL A 300 -7.53 5.05 -7.97
C VAL A 300 -6.62 5.02 -6.74
N GLU A 301 -5.68 5.97 -6.64
CA GLU A 301 -4.79 6.05 -5.48
C GLU A 301 -5.63 6.19 -4.20
N ARG A 302 -5.20 5.48 -3.15
CA ARG A 302 -5.97 5.29 -1.90
C ARG A 302 -6.45 6.59 -1.27
N GLN A 303 -5.78 7.69 -1.55
CA GLN A 303 -6.13 9.03 -1.09
C GLN A 303 -7.55 9.46 -1.50
N PHE A 304 -8.02 9.03 -2.67
CA PHE A 304 -9.35 9.34 -3.21
C PHE A 304 -10.43 8.34 -2.80
N THR A 305 -10.07 7.22 -2.17
CA THR A 305 -11.02 6.15 -1.80
C THR A 305 -11.10 5.94 -0.29
N ARG A 306 -9.95 5.83 0.38
CA ARG A 306 -9.82 5.51 1.80
C ARG A 306 -10.47 6.59 2.66
N ASN A 307 -11.35 6.17 3.55
CA ASN A 307 -12.07 7.05 4.48
C ASN A 307 -12.87 8.16 3.78
N LYS A 308 -13.27 7.96 2.51
CA LYS A 308 -14.10 8.90 1.72
C LYS A 308 -15.56 8.44 1.57
N ASN A 309 -15.97 7.37 2.25
CA ASN A 309 -17.34 6.81 2.15
C ASN A 309 -18.48 7.79 2.50
N LYS A 310 -18.17 8.87 3.25
CA LYS A 310 -19.13 9.93 3.60
C LYS A 310 -19.05 11.17 2.71
N LEU A 311 -18.05 11.22 1.82
CA LEU A 311 -17.88 12.32 0.87
C LEU A 311 -18.69 12.02 -0.40
N GLN A 312 -19.30 13.05 -0.98
CA GLN A 312 -20.06 12.89 -2.21
C GLN A 312 -19.14 12.53 -3.38
N GLN A 313 -19.56 11.58 -4.22
CA GLN A 313 -18.74 11.13 -5.36
C GLN A 313 -18.40 12.29 -6.31
N SER A 314 -19.33 13.20 -6.55
CA SER A 314 -19.11 14.39 -7.39
C SER A 314 -17.99 15.30 -6.89
N ILE A 315 -17.70 15.31 -5.57
CA ILE A 315 -16.57 16.05 -5.00
C ILE A 315 -15.27 15.27 -5.25
N ILE A 316 -15.29 13.94 -5.08
CA ILE A 316 -14.13 13.09 -5.38
C ILE A 316 -13.72 13.25 -6.86
N ASP A 317 -14.70 13.24 -7.76
CA ASP A 317 -14.50 13.34 -9.21
C ASP A 317 -13.90 14.69 -9.65
N GLN A 318 -14.02 15.74 -8.82
CA GLN A 318 -13.36 17.02 -9.08
C GLN A 318 -11.85 16.97 -8.84
N TYR A 319 -11.39 16.07 -7.97
CA TYR A 319 -10.01 16.07 -7.49
C TYR A 319 -9.23 14.80 -7.84
N ASN A 320 -9.85 13.73 -8.34
CA ASN A 320 -9.11 12.50 -8.67
C ASN A 320 -8.54 12.48 -10.10
N GLY A 321 -8.65 13.56 -10.87
CA GLY A 321 -8.09 13.66 -12.22
C GLY A 321 -8.94 12.94 -13.29
N PRO A 322 -8.36 12.53 -14.43
CA PRO A 322 -6.93 12.60 -14.78
C PRO A 322 -6.45 14.04 -14.97
N TRP A 323 -5.13 14.25 -14.86
CA TRP A 323 -4.51 15.57 -15.04
C TRP A 323 -3.57 15.57 -16.25
N ASP A 324 -3.47 16.73 -16.91
CA ASP A 324 -2.57 16.88 -18.04
C ASP A 324 -1.09 16.76 -17.62
N ALA A 325 -0.26 16.14 -18.46
CA ALA A 325 1.17 15.99 -18.19
C ALA A 325 1.91 17.33 -18.03
N SER A 326 1.39 18.41 -18.62
CA SER A 326 1.95 19.76 -18.48
C SER A 326 1.68 20.41 -17.12
N ASN A 327 0.81 19.81 -16.27
CA ASN A 327 0.46 20.33 -14.96
C ASN A 327 0.67 19.29 -13.84
N PRO A 328 1.92 18.94 -13.51
CA PRO A 328 2.21 17.96 -12.47
C PRO A 328 1.85 18.42 -11.05
N THR A 329 1.80 19.74 -10.78
CA THR A 329 1.47 20.25 -9.44
C THR A 329 0.00 19.99 -9.10
N ALA A 330 -0.87 19.81 -10.08
CA ALA A 330 -2.26 19.42 -9.85
C ALA A 330 -2.41 18.10 -9.08
N VAL A 331 -1.49 17.14 -9.28
CA VAL A 331 -1.48 15.88 -8.51
C VAL A 331 -1.23 16.15 -7.03
N LEU A 332 -0.29 17.05 -6.72
CA LEU A 332 0.05 17.44 -5.36
C LEU A 332 -1.08 18.23 -4.69
N GLU A 333 -1.60 19.24 -5.39
CA GLU A 333 -2.68 20.11 -4.92
C GLU A 333 -3.97 19.32 -4.66
N SER A 334 -4.30 18.36 -5.52
CA SER A 334 -5.50 17.54 -5.38
C SER A 334 -5.56 16.74 -4.08
N VAL A 335 -4.42 16.31 -3.54
CA VAL A 335 -4.34 15.58 -2.27
C VAL A 335 -4.67 16.50 -1.09
N ALA A 336 -4.20 17.75 -1.15
CA ALA A 336 -4.55 18.75 -0.16
C ALA A 336 -6.04 19.10 -0.20
N ASP A 337 -6.57 19.31 -1.40
CA ASP A 337 -7.97 19.66 -1.61
C ASP A 337 -8.92 18.56 -1.17
N ILE A 338 -8.66 17.29 -1.53
CA ILE A 338 -9.55 16.20 -1.18
C ILE A 338 -9.58 15.91 0.33
N GLU A 339 -8.45 16.07 1.05
CA GLU A 339 -8.49 15.95 2.51
C GLU A 339 -9.18 17.14 3.17
N LEU A 340 -8.99 18.35 2.64
CA LEU A 340 -9.67 19.52 3.16
C LEU A 340 -11.19 19.39 3.01
N GLU A 341 -11.68 18.99 1.84
CA GLU A 341 -13.12 18.78 1.61
C GLU A 341 -13.66 17.60 2.43
N ASN A 342 -12.88 16.53 2.60
CA ASN A 342 -13.22 15.43 3.49
C ASN A 342 -13.36 15.89 4.95
N ALA A 343 -12.42 16.70 5.45
CA ALA A 343 -12.45 17.22 6.82
C ALA A 343 -13.61 18.21 7.03
N LYS A 344 -13.87 19.11 6.08
CA LYS A 344 -15.03 20.01 6.10
C LYS A 344 -16.35 19.24 6.10
N SER A 345 -16.48 18.23 5.24
CA SER A 345 -17.67 17.38 5.18
C SER A 345 -17.92 16.66 6.52
N LYS A 346 -16.88 16.12 7.15
CA LYS A 346 -16.98 15.54 8.51
C LYS A 346 -17.42 16.58 9.53
N LEU A 347 -16.86 17.79 9.49
CA LEU A 347 -17.26 18.86 10.41
C LEU A 347 -18.73 19.24 10.21
N SER A 348 -19.22 19.36 8.98
CA SER A 348 -20.63 19.62 8.69
C SER A 348 -21.55 18.53 9.27
N LEU A 349 -21.15 17.26 9.18
CA LEU A 349 -21.90 16.15 9.79
C LEU A 349 -21.89 16.21 11.32
N ILE A 350 -20.75 16.53 11.94
CA ILE A 350 -20.63 16.74 13.39
C ILE A 350 -21.50 17.93 13.84
N ASN A 351 -21.58 19.01 13.07
CA ASN A 351 -22.41 20.18 13.37
C ASN A 351 -23.90 19.87 13.28
N ALA A 352 -24.29 18.95 12.40
CA ALA A 352 -25.67 18.53 12.23
C ALA A 352 -26.12 17.50 13.29
N ASP A 353 -25.18 16.85 13.97
CA ASP A 353 -25.46 15.88 15.04
C ASP A 353 -25.55 16.57 16.41
N ALA A 354 -26.76 16.60 16.98
CA ALA A 354 -27.02 17.21 18.28
C ALA A 354 -26.29 16.50 19.44
N GLY A 355 -25.83 15.25 19.25
CA GLY A 355 -25.07 14.47 20.23
C GLY A 355 -23.55 14.50 20.02
N ALA A 356 -23.05 15.36 19.13
CA ALA A 356 -21.64 15.40 18.77
C ALA A 356 -20.71 15.74 19.96
N ASN A 357 -19.59 15.04 20.05
CA ASN A 357 -18.54 15.28 21.02
C ASN A 357 -17.70 16.51 20.63
N GLU A 358 -17.53 17.45 21.56
CA GLU A 358 -16.72 18.66 21.33
C GLU A 358 -15.23 18.33 21.05
N ASN A 359 -14.72 17.21 21.58
CA ASN A 359 -13.36 16.76 21.26
C ASN A 359 -13.22 16.34 19.79
N ASP A 360 -14.26 15.73 19.21
CA ASP A 360 -14.26 15.36 17.79
C ASP A 360 -14.29 16.62 16.91
N ARG A 361 -15.09 17.62 17.30
CA ARG A 361 -15.12 18.93 16.63
C ARG A 361 -13.75 19.62 16.67
N ALA A 362 -13.09 19.63 17.83
CA ALA A 362 -11.77 20.22 17.99
C ALA A 362 -10.72 19.49 17.12
N LEU A 363 -10.77 18.16 17.11
CA LEU A 363 -9.87 17.33 16.29
C LEU A 363 -10.05 17.61 14.79
N ILE A 364 -11.28 17.62 14.28
CA ILE A 364 -11.54 17.90 12.87
C ILE A 364 -11.17 19.35 12.51
N THR A 365 -11.39 20.31 13.41
CA THR A 365 -10.96 21.71 13.19
C THR A 365 -9.43 21.80 13.02
N LYS A 366 -8.65 21.04 13.81
CA LYS A 366 -7.20 20.97 13.64
C LYS A 366 -6.80 20.33 12.31
N GLN A 367 -7.48 19.25 11.89
CA GLN A 367 -7.27 18.65 10.58
C GLN A 367 -7.51 19.66 9.45
N ILE A 368 -8.62 20.41 9.50
CA ILE A 368 -8.93 21.45 8.51
C ILE A 368 -7.80 22.47 8.41
N LYS A 369 -7.34 23.01 9.56
CA LYS A 369 -6.21 23.95 9.59
C LYS A 369 -4.96 23.37 8.91
N THR A 370 -4.63 22.12 9.20
CA THR A 370 -3.49 21.44 8.57
C THR A 370 -3.65 21.26 7.07
N PHE A 371 -4.84 20.91 6.58
CA PHE A 371 -5.07 20.75 5.15
C PHE A 371 -5.19 22.09 4.41
N GLU A 372 -5.60 23.17 5.08
CA GLU A 372 -5.47 24.54 4.58
C GLU A 372 -4.01 24.96 4.44
N ASN A 373 -3.17 24.64 5.44
CA ASN A 373 -1.72 24.82 5.38
C ASN A 373 -1.10 24.03 4.23
N LEU A 374 -1.45 22.73 4.10
CA LEU A 374 -0.98 21.88 3.01
C LEU A 374 -1.38 22.45 1.65
N LYS A 375 -2.63 22.89 1.49
CA LYS A 375 -3.12 23.54 0.26
C LYS A 375 -2.32 24.80 -0.07
N LYS A 376 -2.03 25.64 0.93
CA LYS A 376 -1.27 26.89 0.76
C LYS A 376 0.17 26.64 0.29
N ILE A 377 0.83 25.62 0.83
CA ILE A 377 2.23 25.34 0.53
C ILE A 377 2.43 24.45 -0.69
N SER A 378 1.46 23.60 -1.04
CA SER A 378 1.56 22.61 -2.13
C SER A 378 2.10 23.17 -3.45
N PRO A 379 1.58 24.28 -4.02
CA PRO A 379 2.09 24.83 -5.29
C PRO A 379 3.55 25.32 -5.24
N GLN A 380 4.11 25.45 -4.03
CA GLN A 380 5.44 26.01 -3.77
C GLN A 380 6.47 24.94 -3.42
N LEU A 381 6.06 23.70 -3.11
CA LEU A 381 6.96 22.70 -2.49
C LEU A 381 8.15 22.31 -3.36
N ILE A 382 7.98 22.18 -4.67
CA ILE A 382 9.05 21.71 -5.55
C ILE A 382 9.01 22.50 -6.85
N ASN A 383 10.15 23.08 -7.22
CA ASN A 383 10.33 23.74 -8.51
C ASN A 383 10.61 22.71 -9.60
N ASP A 384 9.66 22.53 -10.50
CA ASP A 384 9.72 21.61 -11.65
C ASP A 384 10.71 22.03 -12.74
N LYS A 385 11.30 23.22 -12.60
CA LYS A 385 12.32 23.80 -13.50
C LYS A 385 13.62 24.13 -12.77
N SER A 386 13.81 23.57 -11.58
CA SER A 386 15.01 23.81 -10.78
C SER A 386 16.28 23.35 -11.50
N LYS A 387 17.21 24.26 -11.74
CA LYS A 387 18.53 23.92 -12.29
C LYS A 387 19.43 23.20 -11.28
N SER A 388 19.09 23.30 -10.00
CA SER A 388 19.81 22.65 -8.89
C SER A 388 19.39 21.20 -8.69
N ILE A 389 18.30 20.76 -9.32
CA ILE A 389 17.83 19.38 -9.28
C ILE A 389 18.23 18.69 -10.59
N MET A 390 19.10 17.70 -10.49
CA MET A 390 19.55 16.93 -11.65
C MET A 390 18.36 16.29 -12.37
N ASN A 391 18.26 16.53 -13.68
CA ASN A 391 17.21 16.03 -14.56
C ASN A 391 15.78 16.26 -14.01
N VAL A 392 15.52 17.44 -13.43
CA VAL A 392 14.24 17.77 -12.81
C VAL A 392 13.04 17.48 -13.71
N GLU A 393 13.14 17.81 -15.00
CA GLU A 393 12.09 17.56 -15.99
C GLU A 393 11.75 16.06 -16.10
N GLU A 394 12.77 15.18 -16.04
CA GLU A 394 12.55 13.74 -16.02
C GLU A 394 11.82 13.29 -14.76
N LEU A 395 12.05 13.91 -13.60
CA LEU A 395 11.38 13.53 -12.35
C LEU A 395 9.89 13.91 -12.33
N PHE A 396 9.50 14.89 -13.14
CA PHE A 396 8.12 15.37 -13.25
C PHE A 396 7.29 14.68 -14.33
N LYS A 397 7.92 13.88 -15.19
CA LYS A 397 7.21 13.10 -16.23
C LYS A 397 6.22 12.10 -15.63
N PRO A 398 5.06 11.86 -16.29
CA PRO A 398 4.09 10.86 -15.88
C PRO A 398 4.68 9.44 -16.03
N ARG A 399 4.86 8.74 -14.90
CA ARG A 399 5.32 7.35 -14.89
C ARG A 399 4.43 6.49 -14.00
N LEU A 400 4.30 5.21 -14.38
CA LEU A 400 3.54 4.24 -13.60
C LEU A 400 4.24 3.99 -12.26
N TYR A 401 3.48 4.14 -11.18
CA TYR A 401 3.85 3.86 -9.82
C TYR A 401 2.97 2.75 -9.26
N ILE A 402 3.60 1.71 -8.72
CA ILE A 402 2.94 0.58 -8.07
C ILE A 402 3.21 0.71 -6.56
N PRO A 403 2.20 1.02 -5.73
CA PRO A 403 2.40 1.40 -4.33
C PRO A 403 2.80 0.24 -3.41
N ASP A 404 2.60 -1.01 -3.84
CA ASP A 404 2.80 -2.22 -3.03
C ASP A 404 3.81 -3.18 -3.69
N LEU A 405 4.83 -2.63 -4.35
CA LEU A 405 6.02 -3.41 -4.74
C LEU A 405 6.71 -3.89 -3.46
N ASP A 406 6.40 -5.12 -3.06
CA ASP A 406 6.86 -5.74 -1.82
C ASP A 406 7.14 -7.22 -2.10
N PRO A 407 8.14 -7.84 -1.48
CA PRO A 407 8.41 -9.26 -1.68
C PRO A 407 7.27 -10.19 -1.19
N LEU A 408 6.28 -9.70 -0.44
CA LEU A 408 5.00 -10.41 -0.19
C LEU A 408 4.12 -10.52 -1.44
N ASN A 409 4.32 -9.63 -2.41
CA ASN A 409 3.59 -9.57 -3.68
C ASN A 409 4.45 -10.08 -4.85
N VAL A 410 5.45 -10.91 -4.56
CA VAL A 410 6.29 -11.57 -5.56
C VAL A 410 6.33 -13.07 -5.28
N ILE A 411 5.89 -13.87 -6.25
CA ILE A 411 5.94 -15.33 -6.20
C ILE A 411 7.14 -15.78 -7.04
N GLN A 412 8.10 -16.44 -6.42
CA GLN A 412 9.17 -17.15 -7.11
C GLN A 412 8.61 -18.48 -7.63
N HIS A 413 8.28 -18.50 -8.93
CA HIS A 413 7.72 -19.69 -9.60
C HIS A 413 8.80 -20.73 -9.90
N SER A 414 9.98 -20.26 -10.30
CA SER A 414 11.18 -21.06 -10.57
C SER A 414 12.42 -20.29 -10.11
N GLU A 415 13.60 -20.90 -10.18
CA GLU A 415 14.86 -20.23 -9.80
C GLU A 415 15.09 -18.91 -10.56
N THR A 416 14.57 -18.81 -11.79
CA THR A 416 14.78 -17.66 -12.68
C THR A 416 13.55 -16.78 -12.87
N GLU A 417 12.36 -17.21 -12.43
CA GLU A 417 11.11 -16.50 -12.71
C GLU A 417 10.41 -16.03 -11.45
N ASN A 418 10.30 -14.71 -11.34
CA ASN A 418 9.51 -14.03 -10.33
C ASN A 418 8.25 -13.46 -10.98
N TYR A 419 7.09 -13.79 -10.43
CA TYR A 419 5.80 -13.25 -10.83
C TYR A 419 5.33 -12.21 -9.83
N PHE A 420 5.03 -11.01 -10.32
CA PHE A 420 4.53 -9.91 -9.52
C PHE A 420 3.00 -9.95 -9.51
N ILE A 421 2.43 -9.74 -8.34
CA ILE A 421 0.98 -9.76 -8.11
C ILE A 421 0.55 -8.49 -7.37
N ASP A 422 -0.77 -8.30 -7.24
CA ASP A 422 -1.40 -7.20 -6.51
C ASP A 422 -0.98 -5.80 -7.00
N PHE A 423 -1.70 -5.31 -8.01
CA PHE A 423 -1.47 -3.97 -8.58
C PHE A 423 -2.54 -2.97 -8.12
N GLU A 424 -3.26 -3.27 -7.03
CA GLU A 424 -4.33 -2.42 -6.51
C GLU A 424 -3.78 -1.04 -6.12
N GLY A 425 -4.42 0.02 -6.63
CA GLY A 425 -4.04 1.40 -6.35
C GLY A 425 -2.84 1.90 -7.17
N SER A 426 -2.39 1.14 -8.17
CA SER A 426 -1.40 1.63 -9.14
C SER A 426 -1.89 2.91 -9.82
N THR A 427 -0.97 3.85 -10.01
CA THR A 427 -1.30 5.19 -10.50
C THR A 427 -0.14 5.75 -11.32
N ILE A 428 -0.43 6.66 -12.25
CA ILE A 428 0.54 7.39 -13.04
C ILE A 428 0.69 8.78 -12.41
N LYS A 429 1.90 9.09 -11.93
CA LYS A 429 2.19 10.36 -11.26
C LYS A 429 3.65 10.79 -11.48
N PRO A 430 4.02 12.04 -11.17
CA PRO A 430 5.42 12.48 -11.19
C PRO A 430 6.28 11.54 -10.33
N PHE A 431 7.41 11.08 -10.87
CA PHE A 431 8.31 10.17 -10.15
C PHE A 431 8.82 10.80 -8.85
N ILE A 432 9.03 12.12 -8.80
CA ILE A 432 9.44 12.84 -7.60
C ILE A 432 8.47 12.67 -6.42
N LEU A 433 7.18 12.44 -6.70
CA LEU A 433 6.12 12.24 -5.71
C LEU A 433 5.96 10.76 -5.29
N THR A 434 6.83 9.86 -5.74
CA THR A 434 6.80 8.46 -5.32
C THR A 434 7.56 8.24 -4.01
N SER A 435 7.17 7.21 -3.26
CA SER A 435 7.95 6.70 -2.13
C SER A 435 8.78 5.48 -2.56
N TYR A 436 9.83 5.17 -1.81
CA TYR A 436 10.49 3.88 -1.95
C TYR A 436 9.55 2.75 -1.53
N PRO A 437 9.75 1.54 -2.06
CA PRO A 437 9.08 0.34 -1.58
C PRO A 437 9.18 0.19 -0.06
N LYS A 438 8.07 -0.15 0.59
CA LYS A 438 7.97 -0.14 2.05
C LYS A 438 8.93 -1.11 2.73
N PHE A 439 9.24 -2.25 2.10
CA PHE A 439 10.15 -3.25 2.67
C PHE A 439 11.58 -2.72 2.87
N VAL A 440 12.04 -1.76 2.06
CA VAL A 440 13.36 -1.10 2.17
C VAL A 440 13.30 0.30 2.75
N ALA A 441 12.18 1.02 2.62
CA ALA A 441 12.05 2.39 3.08
C ALA A 441 12.37 2.54 4.59
N TYR A 442 13.06 3.63 4.93
CA TYR A 442 13.38 3.98 6.30
C TYR A 442 13.34 5.49 6.51
N GLN A 443 12.56 5.97 7.48
CA GLN A 443 12.44 7.40 7.78
C GLN A 443 13.23 7.84 9.03
N GLY A 444 13.87 6.90 9.74
CA GLY A 444 14.65 7.21 10.93
C GLY A 444 16.02 7.81 10.63
N ALA A 445 16.76 8.12 11.70
CA ALA A 445 18.11 8.65 11.60
C ALA A 445 19.05 7.67 10.89
N LYS A 446 19.88 8.23 9.99
CA LYS A 446 20.75 7.45 9.10
C LYS A 446 22.07 7.16 9.82
N ILE A 447 22.44 5.89 9.84
CA ILE A 447 23.74 5.41 10.34
C ILE A 447 24.38 4.63 9.19
N TYR A 448 25.52 5.09 8.71
CA TYR A 448 26.26 4.50 7.60
C TYR A 448 27.49 3.72 8.07
N ASN A 449 27.99 4.04 9.25
CA ASN A 449 29.05 3.31 9.91
C ASN A 449 28.84 3.38 11.43
N LEU A 450 28.61 2.23 12.06
CA LEU A 450 28.33 2.14 13.50
C LEU A 450 29.45 2.74 14.37
N GLU A 451 30.71 2.54 14.01
CA GLU A 451 31.84 3.03 14.81
C GLU A 451 32.11 4.53 14.60
N GLU A 452 31.87 5.05 13.39
CA GLU A 452 32.14 6.44 13.04
C GLU A 452 30.98 7.37 13.39
N ASP A 453 29.74 6.94 13.18
CA ASP A 453 28.54 7.76 13.37
C ASP A 453 27.98 7.68 14.80
N VAL A 454 28.35 6.66 15.58
CA VAL A 454 27.87 6.45 16.96
C VAL A 454 29.04 6.47 17.95
N PRO A 455 29.33 7.63 18.58
CA PRO A 455 30.40 7.75 19.56
C PRO A 455 30.23 6.78 20.74
N GLY A 456 31.26 5.98 21.03
CA GLY A 456 31.26 5.02 22.14
C GLY A 456 30.52 3.71 21.85
N TYR A 457 30.18 3.42 20.59
CA TYR A 457 29.43 2.21 20.21
C TYR A 457 30.05 0.91 20.72
N LYS A 458 31.38 0.78 20.74
CA LYS A 458 32.07 -0.45 21.20
C LYS A 458 31.85 -0.72 22.69
N GLU A 459 31.77 0.35 23.47
CA GLU A 459 31.63 0.33 24.93
C GLU A 459 30.17 0.28 25.40
N MET A 460 29.20 0.42 24.50
CA MET A 460 27.76 0.34 24.83
C MET A 460 27.32 -1.06 25.26
N GLU A 461 26.25 -1.13 26.05
CA GLU A 461 25.59 -2.39 26.39
C GLU A 461 24.90 -2.99 25.16
N GLU A 462 24.76 -4.32 25.13
CA GLU A 462 24.22 -5.05 23.97
C GLU A 462 22.79 -4.61 23.58
N LEU A 463 21.95 -4.23 24.55
CA LEU A 463 20.59 -3.72 24.26
C LEU A 463 20.62 -2.34 23.58
N GLU A 464 21.62 -1.52 23.91
CA GLU A 464 21.81 -0.22 23.26
C GLU A 464 22.41 -0.40 21.86
N LYS A 465 23.40 -1.30 21.70
CA LYS A 465 23.94 -1.65 20.38
C LYS A 465 22.88 -2.14 19.40
N GLN A 466 21.96 -2.99 19.85
CA GLN A 466 20.87 -3.50 19.01
C GLN A 466 19.99 -2.39 18.42
N GLN A 467 19.80 -1.28 19.14
CA GLN A 467 19.03 -0.14 18.61
C GLN A 467 19.77 0.54 17.45
N TYR A 468 21.07 0.79 17.62
CA TYR A 468 21.89 1.38 16.57
C TYR A 468 22.10 0.43 15.39
N GLU A 469 22.29 -0.87 15.63
CA GLU A 469 22.35 -1.89 14.59
C GLU A 469 21.06 -1.97 13.78
N PHE A 470 19.89 -1.91 14.43
CA PHE A 470 18.62 -1.84 13.73
C PHE A 470 18.54 -0.63 12.79
N MET A 471 18.94 0.55 13.27
CA MET A 471 18.99 1.78 12.47
C MET A 471 20.00 1.67 11.31
N TYR A 472 21.16 1.07 11.57
CA TYR A 472 22.18 0.80 10.57
C TYR A 472 21.67 -0.14 9.48
N TYR A 473 21.12 -1.31 9.82
CA TYR A 473 20.61 -2.26 8.84
C TYR A 473 19.46 -1.68 8.00
N LYS A 474 18.55 -0.91 8.63
CA LYS A 474 17.50 -0.20 7.89
C LYS A 474 18.09 0.87 6.93
N THR A 475 19.15 1.56 7.33
CA THR A 475 19.88 2.51 6.46
C THR A 475 20.58 1.79 5.31
N ARG A 476 21.27 0.67 5.58
CA ARG A 476 21.90 -0.19 4.56
C ARG A 476 20.89 -0.63 3.52
N ASN A 477 19.74 -1.17 3.93
CA ASN A 477 18.75 -1.71 3.00
C ASN A 477 18.14 -0.61 2.10
N GLU A 478 17.85 0.57 2.64
CA GLU A 478 17.42 1.72 1.83
C GLU A 478 18.52 2.14 0.84
N ARG A 479 19.78 2.14 1.28
CA ARG A 479 20.91 2.51 0.42
C ARG A 479 21.12 1.50 -0.72
N MET A 480 20.95 0.20 -0.47
CA MET A 480 20.99 -0.83 -1.52
C MET A 480 19.94 -0.56 -2.59
N TRP A 481 18.73 -0.18 -2.17
CA TRP A 481 17.68 0.23 -3.09
C TRP A 481 18.06 1.46 -3.92
N GLU A 482 18.64 2.49 -3.30
CA GLU A 482 19.14 3.67 -4.00
C GLU A 482 20.24 3.34 -5.00
N PHE A 483 21.13 2.39 -4.70
CA PHE A 483 22.15 1.92 -5.63
C PHE A 483 21.55 1.24 -6.87
N GLU A 484 20.57 0.34 -6.69
CA GLU A 484 19.90 -0.29 -7.82
C GLU A 484 19.08 0.72 -8.65
N LEU A 485 18.40 1.67 -7.99
CA LEU A 485 17.75 2.77 -8.69
C LEU A 485 18.75 3.59 -9.51
N ASN A 486 19.90 3.93 -8.94
CA ASN A 486 20.95 4.70 -9.62
C ASN A 486 21.54 3.93 -10.82
N LYS A 487 21.75 2.62 -10.67
CA LYS A 487 22.28 1.74 -11.70
C LYS A 487 21.37 1.66 -12.93
N TYR A 488 20.06 1.53 -12.72
CA TYR A 488 19.09 1.42 -13.82
C TYR A 488 18.61 2.78 -14.34
N ARG A 489 18.40 3.74 -13.44
CA ARG A 489 17.75 5.04 -13.68
C ARG A 489 18.50 6.18 -12.99
N HIS A 490 19.77 6.32 -13.36
CA HIS A 490 20.61 7.45 -12.92
C HIS A 490 19.95 8.80 -13.19
N ASP A 491 19.14 8.91 -14.25
CA ASP A 491 18.35 10.09 -14.57
C ASP A 491 17.33 10.46 -13.48
N LEU A 492 16.94 9.53 -12.61
CA LEU A 492 15.93 9.70 -11.57
C LEU A 492 16.47 9.74 -10.13
N ILE A 493 17.79 9.58 -9.94
CA ILE A 493 18.38 9.39 -8.61
C ILE A 493 18.31 10.62 -7.71
N ALA A 494 18.03 11.82 -8.26
CA ALA A 494 17.88 13.04 -7.48
C ALA A 494 16.81 12.93 -6.37
N ILE A 495 15.87 12.00 -6.48
CA ILE A 495 14.89 11.68 -5.43
C ILE A 495 15.53 11.17 -4.12
N ALA A 496 16.77 10.67 -4.17
CA ALA A 496 17.54 10.22 -3.00
C ALA A 496 18.10 11.39 -2.17
N SER A 497 18.14 12.60 -2.73
CA SER A 497 18.59 13.80 -2.02
C SER A 497 17.79 14.00 -0.72
N PRO A 498 18.45 14.22 0.42
CA PRO A 498 17.78 14.54 1.69
C PRO A 498 16.84 15.74 1.57
N HIS A 499 17.22 16.75 0.78
CA HIS A 499 16.40 17.94 0.57
C HIS A 499 15.12 17.61 -0.21
N ILE A 500 15.20 16.77 -1.25
CA ILE A 500 14.01 16.35 -2.01
C ILE A 500 13.10 15.46 -1.16
N LYS A 501 13.66 14.57 -0.34
CA LYS A 501 12.90 13.76 0.63
C LYS A 501 12.12 14.65 1.60
N VAL A 502 12.73 15.72 2.11
CA VAL A 502 12.07 16.68 3.00
C VAL A 502 10.99 17.49 2.25
N LEU A 503 11.28 18.02 1.07
CA LEU A 503 10.32 18.83 0.29
C LEU A 503 9.04 18.07 -0.11
N LYS A 504 9.15 16.77 -0.42
CA LYS A 504 7.97 15.94 -0.75
C LYS A 504 7.27 15.35 0.47
N SER A 505 7.82 15.49 1.68
CA SER A 505 7.29 14.82 2.87
C SER A 505 5.86 15.23 3.24
N PRO A 506 5.40 16.50 3.10
CA PRO A 506 4.00 16.85 3.36
C PRO A 506 3.00 16.08 2.50
N TYR A 507 3.32 15.91 1.22
CA TYR A 507 2.52 15.11 0.30
C TYR A 507 2.51 13.63 0.72
N LEU A 508 3.68 13.05 0.98
CA LEU A 508 3.76 11.64 1.34
C LEU A 508 3.05 11.33 2.67
N GLN A 509 3.13 12.23 3.66
CA GLN A 509 2.39 12.07 4.91
C GLN A 509 0.88 12.21 4.69
N ALA A 510 0.44 13.12 3.81
CA ALA A 510 -0.97 13.25 3.46
C ALA A 510 -1.52 11.96 2.82
N LEU A 511 -0.75 11.32 1.93
CA LEU A 511 -1.10 10.01 1.35
C LEU A 511 -1.24 8.89 2.40
N ASP A 512 -0.60 9.01 3.56
CA ASP A 512 -0.59 7.99 4.62
C ASP A 512 -1.57 8.27 5.77
N VAL A 513 -2.39 9.33 5.68
CA VAL A 513 -3.45 9.63 6.66
C VAL A 513 -4.48 8.49 6.71
N LYS A 514 -4.40 7.65 7.74
CA LYS A 514 -5.25 6.47 7.98
C LYS A 514 -6.23 6.72 9.12
N ASN A 515 -5.83 7.49 10.13
CA ASN A 515 -6.59 7.76 11.34
C ASN A 515 -6.71 9.27 11.62
N GLY A 516 -7.49 9.62 12.64
CA GLY A 516 -7.83 11.02 12.94
C GLY A 516 -6.68 11.87 13.50
N LYS A 517 -5.57 11.27 13.97
CA LYS A 517 -4.41 11.99 14.51
C LYS A 517 -3.24 12.09 13.52
N ASP A 518 -3.28 11.36 12.40
CA ASP A 518 -2.21 11.38 11.39
C ASP A 518 -1.97 12.76 10.75
N TYR A 519 -2.93 13.70 10.85
CA TYR A 519 -2.71 15.09 10.43
C TYR A 519 -1.51 15.73 11.17
N LEU A 520 -1.16 15.25 12.37
CA LEU A 520 0.01 15.71 13.10
C LEU A 520 1.31 15.43 12.33
N TYR A 521 1.41 14.31 11.61
CA TYR A 521 2.57 14.01 10.77
C TYR A 521 2.62 14.92 9.54
N VAL A 522 1.46 15.26 8.96
CA VAL A 522 1.36 16.21 7.85
C VAL A 522 1.82 17.59 8.31
N GLU A 523 1.27 18.10 9.41
CA GLU A 523 1.66 19.40 9.95
C GLU A 523 3.14 19.44 10.33
N GLY A 524 3.64 18.40 11.02
CA GLY A 524 5.05 18.32 11.40
C GLY A 524 6.00 18.34 10.21
N SER A 525 5.62 17.68 9.11
CA SER A 525 6.40 17.72 7.86
C SER A 525 6.36 19.08 7.16
N ILE A 526 5.28 19.86 7.30
CA ILE A 526 5.20 21.25 6.82
C ILE A 526 6.09 22.15 7.69
N VAL A 527 5.97 22.05 9.02
CA VAL A 527 6.78 22.81 9.99
C VAL A 527 8.27 22.58 9.76
N GLN A 528 8.69 21.34 9.47
CA GLN A 528 10.10 21.01 9.21
C GLN A 528 10.69 21.82 8.04
N LEU A 529 9.88 22.22 7.05
CA LEU A 529 10.34 23.01 5.91
C LEU A 529 10.78 24.42 6.31
N GLN A 530 10.21 24.98 7.39
CA GLN A 530 10.49 26.35 7.83
C GLN A 530 11.99 26.56 8.09
N ALA A 531 12.67 25.57 8.66
CA ALA A 531 14.08 25.68 9.05
C ALA A 531 15.03 25.87 7.86
N MET A 532 14.68 25.34 6.68
CA MET A 532 15.53 25.36 5.48
C MET A 532 14.92 26.17 4.33
N TRP A 533 13.79 26.84 4.54
CA TRP A 533 13.03 27.49 3.47
C TRP A 533 13.85 28.53 2.69
N GLU A 534 14.57 29.41 3.39
CA GLU A 534 15.43 30.42 2.74
C GLU A 534 16.51 29.76 1.86
N ALA A 535 17.10 28.66 2.34
CA ALA A 535 18.09 27.92 1.57
C ALA A 535 17.46 27.23 0.34
N TYR A 536 16.24 26.70 0.47
CA TYR A 536 15.52 26.13 -0.67
C TYR A 536 15.17 27.16 -1.73
N VAL A 537 14.76 28.37 -1.32
CA VAL A 537 14.50 29.50 -2.24
C VAL A 537 15.81 29.92 -2.93
N ALA A 538 16.89 30.11 -2.17
CA ALA A 538 18.18 30.54 -2.70
C ALA A 538 18.79 29.54 -3.71
N ASN A 539 18.50 28.25 -3.54
CA ASN A 539 18.96 27.18 -4.45
C ASN A 539 17.91 26.80 -5.50
N GLU A 540 16.83 27.57 -5.64
CA GLU A 540 15.74 27.32 -6.61
C GLU A 540 15.09 25.92 -6.46
N LEU A 541 15.10 25.30 -5.28
CA LEU A 541 14.50 23.97 -5.06
C LEU A 541 12.99 24.02 -4.90
N VAL A 542 12.47 25.14 -4.36
CA VAL A 542 11.04 25.40 -4.17
C VAL A 542 10.53 26.36 -5.24
N ASN A 543 9.25 26.25 -5.58
CA ASN A 543 8.58 27.13 -6.54
C ASN A 543 8.11 28.44 -5.88
N SER A 544 9.04 29.12 -5.21
CA SER A 544 8.81 30.42 -4.59
C SER A 544 10.06 31.27 -4.69
N LYS A 545 9.87 32.58 -4.85
CA LYS A 545 10.92 33.61 -4.75
C LYS A 545 10.91 34.31 -3.40
N ASP A 546 9.89 34.07 -2.58
CA ASP A 546 9.76 34.66 -1.27
C ASP A 546 10.52 33.83 -0.25
N THR A 547 11.55 34.43 0.37
CA THR A 547 12.34 33.81 1.43
C THR A 547 11.54 33.67 2.73
N LYS A 548 10.41 34.38 2.87
CA LYS A 548 9.49 34.19 3.99
C LYS A 548 8.75 32.86 3.83
N PHE A 549 8.72 32.08 4.90
CA PHE A 549 7.96 30.82 4.91
C PHE A 549 6.45 31.09 4.71
N PRO A 550 5.72 30.33 3.86
CA PRO A 550 4.35 30.68 3.49
C PRO A 550 3.32 30.61 4.62
N ILE A 551 3.61 29.89 5.70
CA ILE A 551 2.71 29.69 6.84
C ILE A 551 3.31 30.37 8.06
N GLU A 552 2.51 31.17 8.76
CA GLU A 552 2.95 31.85 9.99
C GLU A 552 2.54 31.01 11.19
N TYR A 553 3.52 30.58 11.97
CA TYR A 553 3.33 29.87 13.23
C TYR A 553 3.71 30.78 14.40
N THR A 554 2.89 30.76 15.46
CA THR A 554 3.28 31.32 16.75
C THR A 554 4.12 30.31 17.52
N ALA A 555 4.91 30.76 18.48
CA ALA A 555 5.70 29.87 19.34
C ALA A 555 4.78 28.90 20.10
N GLU A 556 3.65 29.40 20.61
CA GLU A 556 2.67 28.60 21.35
C GLU A 556 2.07 27.48 20.49
N TYR A 557 1.82 27.75 19.20
CA TYR A 557 1.32 26.73 18.28
C TYR A 557 2.36 25.64 18.03
N LEU A 558 3.64 26.02 17.84
CA LEU A 558 4.73 25.06 17.62
C LEU A 558 4.95 24.17 18.84
N ASP A 559 4.97 24.76 20.05
CA ASP A 559 5.12 24.02 21.30
C ASP A 559 3.95 23.05 21.52
N GLN A 560 2.72 23.52 21.30
CA GLN A 560 1.53 22.67 21.39
C GLN A 560 1.58 21.51 20.38
N HIS A 561 1.92 21.81 19.12
CA HIS A 561 2.00 20.79 18.08
C HIS A 561 3.06 19.73 18.39
N GLN A 562 4.24 20.15 18.85
CA GLN A 562 5.32 19.25 19.24
C GLN A 562 4.90 18.33 20.39
N GLN A 563 4.22 18.88 21.41
CA GLN A 563 3.70 18.09 22.53
C GLN A 563 2.66 17.07 22.05
N GLU A 564 1.67 17.49 21.25
CA GLU A 564 0.63 16.59 20.72
C GLU A 564 1.21 15.47 19.84
N LEU A 565 2.22 15.78 19.03
CA LEU A 565 2.92 14.79 18.21
C LEU A 565 3.71 13.80 19.07
N SER A 566 4.42 14.27 20.10
CA SER A 566 5.15 13.42 21.04
C SER A 566 4.21 12.48 21.80
N ASP A 567 3.08 13.01 22.30
CA ASP A 567 2.07 12.21 23.01
C ASP A 567 1.47 11.15 22.09
N TYR A 568 1.21 11.50 20.82
CA TYR A 568 0.69 10.56 19.84
C TYR A 568 1.70 9.47 19.44
N GLN A 569 2.98 9.82 19.31
CA GLN A 569 4.06 8.85 19.09
C GLN A 569 4.20 7.90 20.28
N LEU A 570 4.13 8.42 21.51
CA LEU A 570 4.19 7.62 22.73
C LEU A 570 2.97 6.68 22.84
N GLU A 571 1.76 7.15 22.54
CA GLU A 571 0.55 6.33 22.47
C GLU A 571 0.72 5.18 21.45
N THR A 572 1.29 5.49 20.28
CA THR A 572 1.51 4.50 19.22
C THR A 572 2.53 3.44 19.63
N VAL A 573 3.64 3.83 20.26
CA VAL A 573 4.71 2.91 20.67
C VAL A 573 4.30 2.08 21.90
N SER A 574 3.51 2.65 22.81
CA SER A 574 3.06 1.97 24.04
C SER A 574 1.87 1.03 23.81
N SER A 575 1.10 1.23 22.74
CA SER A 575 -0.05 0.40 22.41
C SER A 575 0.38 -0.85 21.64
N PRO A 576 0.18 -2.07 22.21
CA PRO A 576 0.48 -3.30 21.49
C PRO A 576 -0.36 -3.42 20.22
N PHE A 577 0.24 -3.95 19.15
CA PHE A 577 -0.42 -4.13 17.85
C PHE A 577 -0.92 -2.82 17.19
N SER A 578 -0.43 -1.66 17.62
CA SER A 578 -0.75 -0.36 17.00
C SER A 578 -0.42 -0.33 15.51
N ALA A 579 0.72 -0.90 15.12
CA ALA A 579 1.19 -0.99 13.73
C ALA A 579 0.22 -1.75 12.80
N THR A 580 -0.53 -2.72 13.35
CA THR A 580 -1.55 -3.48 12.62
C THR A 580 -2.96 -2.94 12.82
N GLY A 581 -3.12 -1.81 13.54
CA GLY A 581 -4.42 -1.25 13.91
C GLY A 581 -5.21 -2.15 14.86
N GLY A 582 -4.50 -2.84 15.75
CA GLY A 582 -5.06 -3.81 16.69
C GLY A 582 -5.45 -5.15 16.05
N TRP A 583 -5.02 -5.44 14.82
CA TRP A 583 -5.22 -6.75 14.20
C TRP A 583 -4.14 -7.74 14.64
N ILE A 584 -4.54 -8.95 14.97
CA ILE A 584 -3.68 -10.03 15.44
C ILE A 584 -3.99 -11.29 14.61
N PRO A 585 -2.98 -12.02 14.10
CA PRO A 585 -3.17 -13.34 13.50
C PRO A 585 -3.96 -14.27 14.42
N GLN A 586 -4.83 -15.11 13.85
CA GLN A 586 -5.83 -15.84 14.63
C GLN A 586 -5.20 -16.81 15.65
N ASP A 587 -4.15 -17.51 15.25
CA ASP A 587 -3.37 -18.41 16.11
C ASP A 587 -2.73 -17.68 17.30
N MET A 588 -2.14 -16.52 17.04
CA MET A 588 -1.57 -15.65 18.08
C MET A 588 -2.68 -15.10 18.98
N PHE A 589 -3.79 -14.64 18.41
CA PHE A 589 -4.93 -14.13 19.16
C PHE A 589 -5.48 -15.18 20.14
N ASP A 590 -5.70 -16.40 19.65
CA ASP A 590 -6.21 -17.51 20.47
C ASP A 590 -5.21 -17.91 21.56
N THR A 591 -3.91 -17.92 21.25
CA THR A 591 -2.86 -18.19 22.22
C THR A 591 -2.82 -17.12 23.32
N LEU A 592 -2.82 -15.84 22.96
CA LEU A 592 -2.78 -14.74 23.93
C LEU A 592 -4.06 -14.67 24.76
N LYS A 593 -5.22 -15.02 24.19
CA LYS A 593 -6.49 -15.14 24.92
C LYS A 593 -6.45 -16.32 25.90
N ALA A 594 -5.94 -17.47 25.49
CA ALA A 594 -5.80 -18.65 26.36
C ALA A 594 -4.83 -18.40 27.53
N GLN A 595 -3.76 -17.61 27.30
CA GLN A 595 -2.82 -17.16 28.34
C GLN A 595 -3.40 -16.06 29.25
N GLY A 596 -4.60 -15.56 28.95
CA GLY A 596 -5.24 -14.48 29.69
C GLY A 596 -4.55 -13.12 29.53
N ILE A 597 -3.69 -12.97 28.51
CA ILE A 597 -3.06 -11.71 28.10
C ILE A 597 -4.06 -10.82 27.36
N LEU A 598 -4.90 -11.43 26.50
CA LEU A 598 -6.05 -10.75 25.90
C LEU A 598 -7.30 -11.01 26.74
N VAL A 599 -7.89 -9.94 27.28
CA VAL A 599 -9.11 -10.00 28.09
C VAL A 599 -10.24 -9.27 27.38
N GLU A 600 -11.38 -9.95 27.27
CA GLU A 600 -12.59 -9.38 26.71
C GLU A 600 -13.20 -8.34 27.66
N THR A 601 -13.48 -7.15 27.13
CA THR A 601 -14.07 -6.03 27.86
C THR A 601 -15.60 -6.11 27.81
N LYS A 602 -16.30 -5.35 28.67
CA LYS A 602 -17.77 -5.42 28.80
C LYS A 602 -18.52 -5.08 27.50
N ASP A 603 -17.93 -4.28 26.64
CA ASP A 603 -18.43 -3.88 25.32
C ASP A 603 -18.09 -4.87 24.19
N GLY A 604 -17.45 -6.01 24.51
CA GLY A 604 -17.09 -7.06 23.55
C GLY A 604 -15.84 -6.77 22.72
N ASN A 605 -15.04 -5.79 23.16
CA ASN A 605 -13.69 -5.54 22.65
C ASN A 605 -12.66 -6.34 23.45
N TYR A 606 -11.38 -6.22 23.10
CA TYR A 606 -10.28 -6.86 23.80
C TYR A 606 -9.25 -5.82 24.21
N LYS A 607 -8.70 -5.99 25.41
CA LYS A 607 -7.53 -5.23 25.89
C LYS A 607 -6.38 -6.19 26.18
N VAL A 608 -5.17 -5.67 26.03
CA VAL A 608 -3.94 -6.38 26.41
C VAL A 608 -3.65 -6.05 27.88
N GLU A 609 -3.63 -7.07 28.75
CA GLU A 609 -3.21 -6.91 30.14
C GLU A 609 -1.68 -6.91 30.20
N THR A 610 -1.09 -5.71 30.17
CA THR A 610 0.37 -5.51 30.12
C THR A 610 1.10 -6.11 31.32
N GLU A 611 0.47 -6.12 32.51
CA GLU A 611 1.06 -6.72 33.73
C GLU A 611 1.30 -8.23 33.57
N LYS A 612 0.39 -8.96 32.91
CA LYS A 612 0.54 -10.41 32.69
C LYS A 612 1.57 -10.76 31.64
N VAL A 613 1.83 -9.86 30.69
CA VAL A 613 2.92 -10.03 29.71
C VAL A 613 4.28 -10.12 30.43
N LEU A 614 4.41 -9.49 31.61
CA LEU A 614 5.63 -9.55 32.43
C LEU A 614 5.76 -10.86 33.21
N GLU A 615 4.66 -11.52 33.60
CA GLU A 615 4.68 -12.77 34.35
C GLU A 615 4.96 -14.00 33.47
N ASN A 616 4.53 -13.98 32.21
CA ASN A 616 4.72 -15.07 31.24
C ASN A 616 5.31 -14.51 29.93
N PRO A 617 6.62 -14.21 29.87
CA PRO A 617 7.24 -13.88 28.60
C PRO A 617 7.11 -15.06 27.62
N PRO A 618 6.90 -14.81 26.31
CA PRO A 618 6.91 -15.86 25.31
C PRO A 618 8.23 -16.65 25.38
N ALA A 619 8.14 -17.97 25.28
CA ALA A 619 9.31 -18.83 25.27
C ALA A 619 10.29 -18.37 24.17
N GLN A 620 11.56 -18.18 24.54
CA GLN A 620 12.62 -17.94 23.56
C GLN A 620 12.60 -19.10 22.55
N PRO A 621 12.70 -18.82 21.23
CA PRO A 621 12.88 -19.88 20.26
C PRO A 621 14.12 -20.68 20.64
N GLU A 622 13.96 -22.01 20.80
CA GLU A 622 15.10 -22.91 20.96
C GLU A 622 16.03 -22.72 19.77
N GLU A 623 17.31 -22.46 20.05
CA GLU A 623 18.39 -22.56 19.05
C GLU A 623 18.35 -23.99 18.48
N LYS A 624 17.84 -24.14 17.26
CA LYS A 624 18.02 -25.32 16.43
C LYS A 624 18.64 -24.93 15.10
#